data_AF-A0A316G7T0-F1
#
_entry.id   AF-A0A316G7T0-F1
#
_cell.length_a   1.000
_cell.length_b   1.000
_cell.length_c   1.000
_cell.angle_alpha   90.00
_cell.angle_beta   90.00
_cell.angle_gamma   90.00
#
_symmetry.space_group_name_H-M   'P 1'
#
loop_
_entity.id
_entity.type
_entity.pdbx_description
1 polymer ?
#
loop_
_entity_poly.entity_id
_entity_poly.type
_entity_poly.pdbx_seq_one_letter_code
_entity_poly.pdbx_strand_id
1 'polypeptide(L)'
;MSILKRGLKGAPVKRLQTKLGIEADGDFGPGTERALRDFQASHDLAVDGIAGPDTFSALGLPELVLLRRGLGGAAVKKLQSALGIHADGIFGAGTEKAVREFQTRNGLEADGLAGPETLTKLDDFDEMTPEVAKKAAVQPGEEKFEGEPLPEIKGGDAVAGSTIEVPESKSVWGKVKGWFS
;
A
#
# COMPACT_ATOMS: atom_id res chain seq x y z
N MET A 1 -1.25 4.18 0.32
CA MET A 1 -1.61 3.10 1.27
C MET A 1 -0.71 1.92 0.94
N SER A 2 0.13 1.44 1.86
CA SER A 2 1.12 0.36 1.56
C SER A 2 0.75 -1.00 2.16
N ILE A 3 -0.49 -1.15 2.62
CA ILE A 3 -1.00 -2.39 3.20
C ILE A 3 -2.39 -2.65 2.66
N LEU A 4 -2.71 -3.91 2.36
CA LEU A 4 -4.08 -4.34 2.09
C LEU A 4 -4.65 -5.06 3.30
N LYS A 5 -5.85 -4.68 3.73
CA LYS A 5 -6.55 -5.28 4.86
C LYS A 5 -8.04 -5.31 4.61
N ARG A 6 -8.77 -6.02 5.47
CA ARG A 6 -10.23 -6.12 5.42
C ARG A 6 -10.91 -4.76 5.28
N GLY A 7 -11.91 -4.70 4.40
CA GLY A 7 -12.69 -3.50 4.08
C GLY A 7 -12.13 -2.65 2.93
N LEU A 8 -10.92 -2.94 2.45
CA LEU A 8 -10.41 -2.32 1.22
C LEU A 8 -11.00 -2.98 -0.02
N LYS A 9 -11.06 -2.22 -1.12
CA LYS A 9 -11.61 -2.67 -2.39
C LYS A 9 -10.77 -2.17 -3.57
N GLY A 10 -10.97 -2.76 -4.74
CA GLY A 10 -10.44 -2.29 -6.02
C GLY A 10 -9.36 -3.16 -6.64
N ALA A 11 -8.71 -2.64 -7.67
CA ALA A 11 -7.74 -3.38 -8.48
C ALA A 11 -6.57 -4.04 -7.69
N PRO A 12 -6.00 -3.41 -6.64
CA PRO A 12 -4.97 -4.06 -5.83
C PRO A 12 -5.49 -5.31 -5.09
N VAL A 13 -6.74 -5.28 -4.63
CA VAL A 13 -7.37 -6.42 -3.95
C VAL A 13 -7.63 -7.56 -4.95
N LYS A 14 -8.08 -7.25 -6.18
CA LYS A 14 -8.22 -8.26 -7.23
C LYS A 14 -6.91 -8.98 -7.51
N ARG A 15 -5.81 -8.24 -7.64
CA ARG A 15 -4.47 -8.83 -7.88
C ARG A 15 -4.02 -9.72 -6.74
N LEU A 16 -4.26 -9.29 -5.49
CA LEU A 16 -4.02 -10.10 -4.30
C LEU A 16 -4.81 -11.42 -4.35
N GLN A 17 -6.11 -11.33 -4.62
CA GLN A 17 -7.01 -12.49 -4.71
C GLN A 17 -6.61 -13.47 -5.82
N THR A 18 -6.25 -12.96 -7.01
CA THR A 18 -5.74 -13.80 -8.11
C THR A 18 -4.49 -14.59 -7.68
N LYS A 19 -3.57 -13.97 -6.95
CA LYS A 19 -2.34 -14.64 -6.46
C LYS A 19 -2.61 -15.65 -5.35
N LEU A 20 -3.61 -15.38 -4.51
CA LEU A 20 -4.08 -16.31 -3.48
C LEU A 20 -4.90 -17.48 -4.07
N GLY A 21 -5.20 -17.47 -5.37
CA GLY A 21 -5.98 -18.53 -6.03
C GLY A 21 -7.46 -18.55 -5.64
N ILE A 22 -8.01 -17.41 -5.20
CA ILE A 22 -9.42 -17.25 -4.84
C ILE A 22 -10.16 -16.36 -5.84
N GLU A 23 -11.49 -16.30 -5.74
CA GLU A 23 -12.30 -15.42 -6.58
C GLU A 23 -11.87 -13.94 -6.40
N ALA A 24 -11.58 -13.28 -7.52
CA ALA A 24 -11.09 -11.91 -7.55
C ALA A 24 -12.22 -10.89 -7.75
N ASP A 25 -13.14 -10.83 -6.77
CA ASP A 25 -14.25 -9.87 -6.74
C ASP A 25 -13.76 -8.42 -6.55
N GLY A 26 -12.57 -8.24 -5.99
CA GLY A 26 -11.98 -6.94 -5.67
C GLY A 26 -12.39 -6.41 -4.31
N ASP A 27 -13.02 -7.23 -3.46
CA ASP A 27 -13.45 -6.91 -2.12
C ASP A 27 -12.60 -7.67 -1.09
N PHE A 28 -11.91 -6.93 -0.22
CA PHE A 28 -11.13 -7.56 0.85
C PHE A 28 -12.08 -7.92 1.99
N GLY A 29 -12.81 -9.03 1.80
CA GLY A 29 -13.73 -9.62 2.76
C GLY A 29 -13.08 -10.64 3.71
N PRO A 30 -13.88 -11.31 4.55
CA PRO A 30 -13.39 -12.35 5.45
C PRO A 30 -12.79 -13.57 4.72
N GLY A 31 -13.27 -13.89 3.51
CA GLY A 31 -12.68 -14.94 2.67
C GLY A 31 -11.26 -14.61 2.24
N THR A 32 -11.05 -13.39 1.75
CA THR A 32 -9.72 -12.87 1.38
C THR A 32 -8.77 -12.84 2.57
N GLU A 33 -9.23 -12.39 3.74
CA GLU A 33 -8.39 -12.41 4.94
C GLU A 33 -7.99 -13.82 5.36
N ARG A 34 -8.92 -14.78 5.33
CA ARG A 34 -8.64 -16.16 5.68
C ARG A 34 -7.59 -16.77 4.75
N ALA A 35 -7.79 -16.66 3.44
CA ALA A 35 -6.82 -17.12 2.45
C ALA A 35 -5.44 -16.47 2.64
N LEU A 36 -5.41 -15.19 3.01
CA LEU A 36 -4.17 -14.49 3.29
C LEU A 36 -3.46 -15.04 4.54
N ARG A 37 -4.20 -15.32 5.62
CA ARG A 37 -3.65 -15.92 6.84
C ARG A 37 -3.09 -17.31 6.57
N ASP A 38 -3.79 -18.12 5.79
CA ASP A 38 -3.32 -19.46 5.39
C ASP A 38 -2.03 -19.38 4.57
N PHE A 39 -1.95 -18.42 3.64
CA PHE A 39 -0.74 -18.14 2.88
C PHE A 39 0.41 -17.68 3.79
N GLN A 40 0.16 -16.70 4.67
CA GLN A 40 1.17 -16.21 5.62
C GLN A 40 1.72 -17.33 6.51
N ALA A 41 0.84 -18.21 7.01
CA ALA A 41 1.23 -19.35 7.84
C ALA A 41 2.09 -20.37 7.07
N SER A 42 1.79 -20.58 5.77
CA SER A 42 2.52 -21.52 4.93
C SER A 42 3.88 -21.00 4.44
N HIS A 43 4.12 -19.70 4.57
CA HIS A 43 5.33 -19.01 4.10
C HIS A 43 6.17 -18.41 5.25
N ASP A 44 5.94 -18.85 6.48
CA ASP A 44 6.65 -18.38 7.70
C ASP A 44 6.59 -16.85 7.89
N LEU A 45 5.48 -16.23 7.48
CA LEU A 45 5.21 -14.81 7.65
C LEU A 45 4.38 -14.55 8.91
N ALA A 46 4.33 -13.29 9.34
CA ALA A 46 3.40 -12.86 10.37
C ALA A 46 1.94 -13.12 9.94
N VAL A 47 1.22 -13.97 10.67
CA VAL A 47 -0.17 -14.36 10.37
C VAL A 47 -1.16 -13.31 10.91
N ASP A 48 -1.06 -12.09 10.40
CA ASP A 48 -1.86 -10.94 10.86
C ASP A 48 -3.12 -10.70 10.00
N GLY A 49 -3.22 -11.34 8.83
CA GLY A 49 -4.31 -11.11 7.87
C GLY A 49 -4.21 -9.75 7.16
N ILE A 50 -3.03 -9.14 7.15
CA ILE A 50 -2.71 -7.87 6.49
C ILE A 50 -1.65 -8.15 5.42
N ALA A 51 -1.94 -7.81 4.17
CA ALA A 51 -0.95 -7.95 3.11
C ALA A 51 -0.02 -6.73 3.19
N GLY A 52 1.15 -6.95 3.78
CA GLY A 52 2.24 -5.98 3.85
C GLY A 52 3.33 -6.26 2.81
N PRO A 53 4.44 -5.51 2.85
CA PRO A 53 5.56 -5.66 1.91
C PRO A 53 6.13 -7.08 1.84
N ASP A 54 6.28 -7.75 2.98
CA ASP A 54 6.76 -9.13 3.05
C ASP A 54 5.78 -10.09 2.37
N THR A 55 4.49 -9.91 2.61
CA THR A 55 3.43 -10.70 1.98
C THR A 55 3.36 -10.47 0.47
N PHE A 56 3.44 -9.22 0.01
CA PHE A 56 3.48 -8.91 -1.42
C PHE A 56 4.72 -9.47 -2.11
N SER A 57 5.87 -9.43 -1.44
CA SER A 57 7.10 -10.04 -1.96
C SER A 57 6.94 -11.55 -2.10
N ALA A 58 6.41 -12.22 -1.08
CA ALA A 58 6.15 -13.67 -1.11
C ALA A 58 5.12 -14.09 -2.16
N LEU A 59 4.12 -13.25 -2.43
CA LEU A 59 3.10 -13.48 -3.48
C LEU A 59 3.60 -13.18 -4.91
N GLY A 60 4.82 -12.66 -5.06
CA GLY A 60 5.32 -12.17 -6.34
C GLY A 60 4.47 -11.02 -6.87
N LEU A 61 4.12 -10.07 -6.00
CA LEU A 61 3.47 -8.79 -6.31
C LEU A 61 4.41 -7.60 -6.05
N PRO A 62 5.53 -7.48 -6.78
CA PRO A 62 6.47 -6.36 -6.67
C PRO A 62 5.80 -4.98 -6.71
N GLU A 63 4.80 -4.85 -7.58
CA GLU A 63 4.13 -3.58 -7.89
C GLU A 63 3.40 -2.99 -6.68
N LEU A 64 3.06 -3.82 -5.69
CA LEU A 64 2.37 -3.41 -4.47
C LEU A 64 3.34 -3.19 -3.30
N VAL A 65 4.62 -3.50 -3.48
CA VAL A 65 5.66 -3.28 -2.46
C VAL A 65 6.01 -1.79 -2.44
N LEU A 66 5.69 -1.14 -1.32
CA LEU A 66 6.11 0.23 -1.05
C LEU A 66 6.68 0.31 0.37
N LEU A 67 8.00 0.29 0.46
CA LEU A 67 8.74 0.39 1.72
C LEU A 67 8.91 1.86 2.12
N ARG A 68 8.58 2.19 3.37
CA ARG A 68 8.65 3.54 3.92
C ARG A 68 8.94 3.52 5.41
N ARG A 69 9.23 4.69 5.97
CA ARG A 69 9.46 4.86 7.40
C ARG A 69 8.34 4.27 8.26
N GLY A 70 8.72 3.58 9.33
CA GLY A 70 7.80 2.93 10.27
C GLY A 70 7.38 1.51 9.85
N LEU A 71 7.83 1.02 8.70
CA LEU A 71 7.72 -0.39 8.35
C LEU A 71 8.89 -1.17 8.91
N GLY A 72 8.70 -2.47 9.10
CA GLY A 72 9.74 -3.40 9.44
C GLY A 72 9.45 -4.77 8.84
N GLY A 73 10.45 -5.64 8.81
CA GLY A 73 10.32 -6.98 8.26
C GLY A 73 11.50 -7.40 7.39
N ALA A 74 11.37 -8.57 6.76
CA ALA A 74 12.41 -9.14 5.93
C ALA A 74 12.66 -8.31 4.67
N ALA A 75 11.63 -7.71 4.09
CA ALA A 75 11.72 -6.81 2.94
C ALA A 75 12.56 -5.55 3.27
N VAL A 76 12.40 -4.98 4.46
CA VAL A 76 13.23 -3.86 4.92
C VAL A 76 14.67 -4.29 5.13
N LYS A 77 14.89 -5.49 5.69
CA LYS A 77 16.22 -6.05 5.90
C LYS A 77 16.95 -6.28 4.57
N LYS A 78 16.25 -6.78 3.54
CA LYS A 78 16.77 -6.91 2.18
C LYS A 78 17.13 -5.55 1.58
N LEU A 79 16.23 -4.57 1.68
CA LEU A 79 16.50 -3.20 1.24
C LEU A 79 17.75 -2.61 1.90
N GLN A 80 17.86 -2.72 3.22
CA GLN A 80 19.01 -2.22 3.97
C GLN A 80 20.32 -2.90 3.53
N SER A 81 20.27 -4.21 3.28
CA SER A 81 21.43 -4.98 2.78
C SER A 81 21.84 -4.50 1.39
N ALA A 82 20.88 -4.31 0.48
CA ALA A 82 21.12 -3.82 -0.87
C ALA A 82 21.65 -2.38 -0.90
N LEU A 83 21.24 -1.55 0.08
CA LEU A 83 21.76 -0.19 0.27
C LEU A 83 23.14 -0.14 0.94
N GLY A 84 23.68 -1.28 1.39
CA GLY A 84 24.96 -1.37 2.07
C GLY A 84 24.96 -0.75 3.48
N ILE A 85 23.80 -0.72 4.15
CA ILE A 85 23.66 -0.20 5.53
C ILE A 85 23.35 -1.33 6.52
N HIS A 86 23.38 -1.02 7.81
CA HIS A 86 23.02 -2.01 8.84
C HIS A 86 21.59 -2.50 8.65
N ALA A 87 21.42 -3.82 8.56
CA ALA A 87 20.16 -4.47 8.24
C ALA A 87 19.44 -4.97 9.51
N ASP A 88 18.93 -4.03 10.30
CA ASP A 88 18.13 -4.29 11.51
C ASP A 88 16.67 -4.68 11.21
N GLY A 89 16.23 -4.56 9.95
CA GLY A 89 14.87 -4.87 9.52
C GLY A 89 13.85 -3.78 9.87
N ILE A 90 14.28 -2.59 10.29
CA ILE A 90 13.42 -1.46 10.67
C ILE A 90 13.68 -0.28 9.74
N PHE A 91 12.62 0.23 9.10
CA PHE A 91 12.72 1.37 8.21
C PHE A 91 12.66 2.65 9.05
N GLY A 92 13.81 3.02 9.62
CA GLY A 92 14.00 4.24 10.39
C GLY A 92 14.46 5.43 9.56
N ALA A 93 14.86 6.51 10.24
CA ALA A 93 15.40 7.71 9.61
C ALA A 93 16.71 7.45 8.84
N GLY A 94 17.55 6.53 9.33
CA GLY A 94 18.77 6.11 8.65
C GLY A 94 18.48 5.41 7.31
N THR A 95 17.53 4.46 7.31
CA THR A 95 17.10 3.76 6.11
C THR A 95 16.49 4.72 5.09
N GLU A 96 15.62 5.65 5.53
CA GLU A 96 15.05 6.65 4.62
C GLU A 96 16.12 7.52 3.97
N LYS A 97 17.09 8.01 4.76
CA LYS A 97 18.18 8.82 4.24
C LYS A 97 18.97 8.04 3.17
N ALA A 98 19.31 6.79 3.45
CA ALA A 98 20.01 5.93 2.50
C ALA A 98 19.20 5.70 1.21
N VAL A 99 17.87 5.52 1.31
CA VAL A 99 16.98 5.43 0.15
C VAL A 99 17.02 6.71 -0.67
N ARG A 100 16.89 7.89 -0.05
CA ARG A 100 16.98 9.18 -0.76
C ARG A 100 18.32 9.37 -1.46
N GLU A 101 19.42 8.99 -0.80
CA GLU A 101 20.76 9.06 -1.39
C GLU A 101 20.93 8.09 -2.55
N PHE A 102 20.35 6.89 -2.46
CA PHE A 102 20.34 5.92 -3.55
C PHE A 102 19.50 6.41 -4.74
N GLN A 103 18.29 6.91 -4.49
CA GLN A 103 17.40 7.49 -5.50
C GLN A 103 18.11 8.64 -6.24
N THR A 104 18.69 9.58 -5.50
CA THR A 104 19.46 10.70 -6.06
C THR A 104 20.60 10.22 -6.96
N ARG A 105 21.39 9.23 -6.50
CA ARG A 105 22.51 8.67 -7.27
C ARG A 105 22.08 7.95 -8.54
N ASN A 106 20.86 7.42 -8.58
CA ASN A 106 20.31 6.68 -9.70
C ASN A 106 19.38 7.51 -10.60
N GLY A 107 19.25 8.82 -10.35
CA GLY A 107 18.41 9.72 -11.13
C GLY A 107 16.91 9.54 -10.91
N LEU A 108 16.51 8.98 -9.77
CA LEU A 108 15.12 8.86 -9.32
C LEU A 108 14.72 10.08 -8.48
N GLU A 109 13.41 10.30 -8.32
CA GLU A 109 12.91 11.25 -7.33
C GLU A 109 13.33 10.81 -5.92
N ALA A 110 13.94 11.70 -5.14
CA ALA A 110 14.48 11.38 -3.82
C ALA A 110 13.40 11.47 -2.73
N ASP A 111 12.25 10.82 -2.93
CA ASP A 111 11.08 10.84 -2.04
C ASP A 111 11.27 10.06 -0.73
N GLY A 112 12.28 9.17 -0.67
CA GLY A 112 12.60 8.34 0.49
C GLY A 112 11.74 7.09 0.64
N LEU A 113 10.96 6.74 -0.38
CA LEU A 113 10.13 5.56 -0.49
C LEU A 113 10.79 4.55 -1.42
N ALA A 114 10.93 3.32 -0.96
CA ALA A 114 11.39 2.22 -1.80
C ALA A 114 10.17 1.52 -2.42
N GLY A 115 9.68 2.11 -3.52
CA GLY A 115 8.68 1.51 -4.41
C GLY A 115 9.31 0.75 -5.59
N PRO A 116 8.52 0.27 -6.56
CA PRO A 116 9.02 -0.55 -7.67
C PRO A 116 10.16 0.09 -8.47
N GLU A 117 10.12 1.40 -8.73
CA GLU A 117 11.19 2.10 -9.46
C GLU A 117 12.51 2.11 -8.68
N THR A 118 12.46 2.26 -7.37
CA THR A 118 13.62 2.19 -6.49
C THR A 118 14.12 0.74 -6.38
N LEU A 119 13.22 -0.22 -6.20
CA LEU A 119 13.57 -1.63 -5.99
C LEU A 119 14.14 -2.29 -7.25
N THR A 120 13.64 -1.95 -8.43
CA THR A 120 14.19 -2.46 -9.71
C THR A 120 15.60 -1.98 -10.03
N LYS A 121 16.08 -0.95 -9.32
CA LYS A 121 17.48 -0.49 -9.42
C LYS A 121 18.41 -1.18 -8.42
N LEU A 122 17.90 -2.02 -7.53
CA LEU A 122 18.68 -2.78 -6.55
C LEU A 122 18.89 -4.22 -7.06
N ASP A 123 20.16 -4.62 -7.25
CA ASP A 123 20.55 -5.96 -7.70
C ASP A 123 20.03 -7.11 -6.80
N ASP A 124 19.81 -6.89 -5.50
CA ASP A 124 19.26 -7.93 -4.60
C ASP A 124 17.74 -8.17 -4.79
N PHE A 125 17.09 -7.39 -5.66
CA PHE A 125 15.68 -7.54 -6.04
C PHE A 125 15.51 -8.05 -7.49
N ASP A 126 16.58 -8.61 -8.10
CA ASP A 126 16.68 -8.99 -9.54
C ASP A 126 15.64 -10.00 -10.06
N GLU A 127 14.79 -10.59 -9.21
CA GLU A 127 13.58 -11.29 -9.66
C GLU A 127 12.46 -10.34 -10.15
N MET A 128 12.70 -9.02 -10.17
CA MET A 128 11.75 -7.99 -10.62
C MET A 128 12.19 -7.40 -11.96
N THR A 129 11.88 -8.11 -13.04
CA THR A 129 12.20 -7.69 -14.42
C THR A 129 11.69 -6.28 -14.77
N PRO A 130 12.39 -5.55 -15.68
CA PRO A 130 12.08 -4.18 -16.09
C PRO A 130 10.71 -4.00 -16.78
N GLU A 131 10.01 -5.07 -17.14
CA GLU A 131 8.64 -5.00 -17.66
C GLU A 131 7.60 -4.61 -16.59
N VAL A 132 7.90 -4.87 -15.32
CA VAL A 132 7.01 -4.60 -14.17
C VAL A 132 7.06 -3.11 -13.77
N ALA A 133 8.23 -2.47 -13.84
CA ALA A 133 8.35 -1.02 -13.59
C ALA A 133 7.58 -0.18 -14.62
N LYS A 134 7.54 -0.60 -15.90
CA LYS A 134 6.76 0.08 -16.94
C LYS A 134 5.24 -0.01 -16.75
N LYS A 135 4.75 -1.07 -16.10
CA LYS A 135 3.32 -1.23 -15.77
C LYS A 135 2.93 -0.48 -14.50
N ALA A 136 3.87 -0.24 -13.59
CA ALA A 136 3.68 0.64 -12.43
C ALA A 136 3.76 2.14 -12.78
N ALA A 137 4.52 2.52 -13.81
CA ALA A 137 4.75 3.93 -14.18
C ALA A 137 3.71 4.55 -15.14
N VAL A 138 2.75 3.77 -15.68
CA VAL A 138 1.71 4.30 -16.60
C VAL A 138 0.34 3.72 -16.30
N GLN A 139 -0.45 4.47 -15.52
CA GLN A 139 -1.82 4.82 -15.91
C GLN A 139 -2.17 6.24 -15.41
N PRO A 140 -1.60 7.32 -16.01
CA PRO A 140 -2.26 8.62 -16.03
C PRO A 140 -3.48 8.52 -16.96
N GLY A 141 -4.55 7.88 -16.49
CA GLY A 141 -5.70 7.58 -17.35
C GLY A 141 -6.84 6.72 -16.78
N GLU A 142 -6.82 6.32 -15.51
CA GLU A 142 -8.08 5.90 -14.86
C GLU A 142 -8.80 7.15 -14.35
N GLU A 143 -9.64 7.67 -15.24
CA GLU A 143 -10.57 8.77 -15.05
C GLU A 143 -11.32 8.62 -13.72
N LYS A 144 -11.22 9.67 -12.90
CA LYS A 144 -12.38 10.35 -12.31
C LYS A 144 -13.53 9.40 -11.92
N PHE A 145 -13.45 8.80 -10.74
CA PHE A 145 -14.64 8.24 -10.08
C PHE A 145 -15.50 9.41 -9.59
N GLU A 146 -16.28 10.01 -10.50
CA GLU A 146 -17.50 10.71 -10.10
C GLU A 146 -18.37 9.67 -9.43
N GLY A 147 -18.60 9.82 -8.13
CA GLY A 147 -19.46 8.92 -7.38
C GLY A 147 -20.82 8.88 -8.04
N GLU A 148 -21.13 7.78 -8.73
CA GLU A 148 -22.49 7.51 -9.17
C GLU A 148 -23.39 7.47 -7.91
N PRO A 149 -24.50 8.23 -7.91
CA PRO A 149 -25.42 8.21 -6.77
C PRO A 149 -26.01 6.81 -6.63
N LEU A 150 -26.02 6.33 -5.38
CA LEU A 150 -26.61 5.04 -4.98
C LEU A 150 -28.02 4.86 -5.57
N PRO A 151 -28.37 3.68 -6.10
CA PRO A 151 -29.75 3.41 -6.53
C PRO A 151 -30.70 3.46 -5.32
N GLU A 152 -31.82 4.18 -5.49
CA GLU A 152 -32.93 4.23 -4.55
C GLU A 152 -33.47 2.82 -4.27
N ILE A 153 -33.28 2.33 -3.05
CA ILE A 153 -33.96 1.14 -2.54
C ILE A 153 -35.42 1.46 -2.24
N LYS A 154 -36.34 0.97 -3.07
CA LYS A 154 -37.78 0.96 -2.76
C LYS A 154 -38.13 -0.24 -1.89
N GLY A 155 -38.48 0.05 -0.63
CA GLY A 155 -39.52 -0.63 0.13
C GLY A 155 -39.09 -1.81 1.00
N GLY A 156 -39.39 -1.72 2.31
CA GLY A 156 -39.52 -2.88 3.19
C GLY A 156 -39.01 -2.69 4.62
N ASP A 157 -39.85 -2.05 5.43
CA ASP A 157 -40.00 -2.19 6.89
C ASP A 157 -38.83 -1.90 7.86
N ALA A 158 -39.12 -0.93 8.72
CA ALA A 158 -38.30 -0.42 9.81
C ALA A 158 -38.17 -1.40 10.99
N VAL A 159 -37.01 -1.38 11.65
CA VAL A 159 -36.93 -1.47 13.12
C VAL A 159 -35.83 -0.57 13.65
N ALA A 160 -36.20 0.18 14.70
CA ALA A 160 -35.51 1.30 15.31
C ALA A 160 -34.28 0.90 16.16
N GLY A 161 -33.36 1.85 16.36
CA GLY A 161 -32.32 1.71 17.40
C GLY A 161 -31.20 2.75 17.42
N SER A 162 -31.54 3.97 17.84
CA SER A 162 -30.75 4.85 18.73
C SER A 162 -29.39 5.46 18.29
N THR A 163 -29.48 6.77 18.05
CA THR A 163 -28.53 7.90 18.17
C THR A 163 -27.44 7.77 19.26
N ILE A 164 -26.26 8.37 19.04
CA ILE A 164 -25.57 9.37 19.92
C ILE A 164 -24.28 9.92 19.25
N GLU A 165 -24.37 11.20 18.88
CA GLU A 165 -23.44 12.35 19.09
C GLU A 165 -21.96 12.36 18.62
N VAL A 166 -21.65 13.41 17.84
CA VAL A 166 -20.33 13.96 17.45
C VAL A 166 -19.69 14.68 18.67
N PRO A 167 -18.36 14.95 18.69
CA PRO A 167 -17.98 16.34 18.37
C PRO A 167 -16.67 16.55 17.61
N GLU A 168 -16.64 17.71 16.95
CA GLU A 168 -15.55 18.35 16.21
C GLU A 168 -14.26 18.59 17.01
N SER A 169 -13.11 18.66 16.31
CA SER A 169 -11.99 19.50 16.74
C SER A 169 -11.28 20.20 15.57
N LYS A 170 -11.63 21.48 15.43
CA LYS A 170 -10.84 22.67 15.06
C LYS A 170 -9.45 22.43 14.42
N SER A 171 -9.31 22.80 13.15
CA SER A 171 -8.03 23.29 12.62
C SER A 171 -8.08 24.80 12.44
N VAL A 172 -7.25 25.44 13.25
CA VAL A 172 -6.90 26.85 13.27
C VAL A 172 -5.81 27.08 12.22
N TRP A 173 -5.86 28.23 11.54
CA TRP A 173 -4.82 28.87 10.70
C TRP A 173 -4.98 28.82 9.18
N GLY A 174 -5.34 30.00 8.66
CA GLY A 174 -5.28 30.39 7.26
C GLY A 174 -5.90 31.78 7.03
N LYS A 175 -5.55 32.77 7.86
CA LYS A 175 -6.13 34.12 7.85
C LYS A 175 -5.22 35.11 7.11
N VAL A 176 -5.83 35.95 6.27
CA VAL A 176 -5.40 37.31 5.82
C VAL A 176 -4.33 37.32 4.72
N LYS A 177 -4.44 38.00 3.58
CA LYS A 177 -4.79 39.41 3.23
C LYS A 177 -4.96 39.45 1.69
N GLY A 178 -5.68 40.35 1.01
CA GLY A 178 -6.35 41.59 1.38
C GLY A 178 -6.98 42.17 0.11
N TRP A 179 -8.17 42.74 0.31
CA TRP A 179 -8.97 43.54 -0.59
C TRP A 179 -8.43 44.98 -0.57
N PHE A 180 -8.05 45.53 -1.72
CA PHE A 180 -7.98 46.97 -1.94
C PHE A 180 -9.01 47.31 -3.02
N SER A 181 -9.68 48.44 -2.77
CA SER A 181 -10.86 49.04 -3.40
C SER A 181 -10.98 48.96 -4.91
#